data_AF-A0A6J7PAI2-F1
#
_entry.id   AF-A0A6J7PAI2-F1
#
_cell.length_a   1.000
_cell.length_b   1.000
_cell.length_c   1.000
_cell.angle_alpha   90.00
_cell.angle_beta   90.00
_cell.angle_gamma   90.00
#
_symmetry.space_group_name_H-M   'P 1'
#
loop_
_entity.id
_entity.type
_entity.pdbx_description
1 polymer ?
#
loop_
_entity_poly.entity_id
_entity_poly.type
_entity_poly.pdbx_seq_one_letter_code
_entity_poly.pdbx_strand_id
1 'polypeptide(L)' 'MDESWCLDLPDALRMSRLINRHIAFGRTLEEAEAWAHGSDENNAQIIGASASRADFTIEVD' A
#
# COMPACT_ATOMS: atom_id res chain seq x y z
N MET A 1 -2.58 16.37 16.97
CA MET A 1 -3.44 15.84 15.89
C MET A 1 -4.83 15.84 16.45
N ASP A 2 -5.76 16.39 15.69
CA ASP A 2 -7.17 16.47 16.09
C ASP A 2 -7.94 15.24 15.57
N GLU A 3 -7.53 14.67 14.42
CA GLU A 3 -8.07 13.44 13.83
C GLU A 3 -7.02 12.70 13.00
N SER A 4 -7.22 11.40 12.80
CA SER A 4 -6.38 10.49 12.03
C SER A 4 -7.22 9.46 11.27
N TRP A 5 -6.79 9.13 10.05
CA TRP A 5 -7.58 8.36 9.08
C TRP A 5 -6.75 7.22 8.49
N CYS A 6 -7.36 6.03 8.40
CA CYS A 6 -6.83 4.88 7.70
C CYS A 6 -7.60 4.66 6.39
N LEU A 7 -6.89 4.42 5.30
CA LEU A 7 -7.48 3.99 4.03
C LEU A 7 -7.19 2.51 3.87
N ASP A 8 -8.23 1.69 3.94
CA ASP A 8 -8.13 0.25 3.78
C ASP A 8 -8.47 -0.14 2.34
N LEU A 9 -7.58 -0.91 1.73
CA LEU A 9 -7.72 -1.39 0.35
C LEU A 9 -7.46 -2.88 0.31
N PRO A 10 -8.15 -3.63 -0.56
CA PRO A 10 -7.78 -5.01 -0.86
C PRO A 10 -6.31 -5.11 -1.29
N ASP A 11 -5.57 -6.05 -0.71
CA ASP A 11 -4.14 -6.24 -0.97
C ASP A 11 -3.83 -6.45 -2.45
N ALA A 12 -4.69 -7.21 -3.16
CA ALA A 12 -4.52 -7.44 -4.60
C ALA A 12 -4.63 -6.13 -5.41
N LEU A 13 -5.53 -5.22 -5.00
CA LEU A 13 -5.69 -3.92 -5.65
C LEU A 13 -4.50 -3.01 -5.35
N ARG A 14 -4.04 -2.96 -4.10
CA ARG A 14 -2.83 -2.23 -3.70
C ARG A 14 -1.62 -2.73 -4.48
N MET A 15 -1.41 -4.04 -4.55
CA MET A 15 -0.27 -4.66 -5.22
C MET A 15 -0.24 -4.34 -6.72
N SER A 16 -1.37 -4.54 -7.42
CA SER A 16 -1.47 -4.24 -8.85
C SER A 16 -1.22 -2.75 -9.15
N ARG A 17 -1.74 -1.84 -8.31
CA ARG A 17 -1.49 -0.39 -8.44
C ARG A 17 -0.01 -0.04 -8.23
N LEU A 18 0.66 -0.63 -7.24
CA LEU A 18 2.07 -0.38 -6.95
C LEU A 18 2.99 -0.87 -8.07
N ILE A 19 2.75 -2.08 -8.59
CA ILE A 19 3.51 -2.62 -9.72
C ILE A 19 3.34 -1.71 -10.94
N ASN A 20 2.09 -1.38 -11.29
CA ASN A 20 1.81 -0.49 -12.43
C ASN A 20 2.47 0.89 -12.28
N ARG A 21 2.47 1.44 -11.07
CA ARG A 21 3.15 2.70 -10.75
C ARG A 21 4.66 2.60 -11.00
N HIS A 22 5.30 1.55 -10.51
CA HIS A 22 6.75 1.35 -10.69
C HIS A 22 7.13 1.21 -12.17
N ILE A 23 6.33 0.45 -12.95
CA ILE A 23 6.50 0.32 -14.40
C ILE A 23 6.34 1.68 -15.09
N ALA A 24 5.31 2.45 -14.71
CA ALA A 24 5.07 3.79 -15.26
C ALA A 24 6.24 4.76 -14.99
N PHE A 25 7.03 4.52 -13.94
CA PHE A 25 8.24 5.27 -13.62
C PHE A 25 9.54 4.60 -14.10
N GLY A 26 9.45 3.64 -15.02
CA GLY A 26 10.57 3.13 -15.81
C GLY A 26 11.23 1.87 -15.28
N ARG A 27 10.66 1.21 -14.26
CA ARG A 27 11.13 -0.13 -13.84
C ARG A 27 10.64 -1.21 -14.79
N THR A 28 11.43 -2.26 -14.92
CA THR A 28 10.96 -3.52 -15.50
C THR A 28 9.88 -4.14 -14.62
N LEU A 29 9.11 -5.09 -15.17
CA LEU A 29 8.10 -5.83 -14.39
C LEU A 29 8.73 -6.54 -13.19
N GLU A 30 9.87 -7.20 -13.39
CA GLU A 30 10.58 -7.93 -12.33
C GLU A 30 11.04 -6.99 -11.20
N GLU A 31 11.63 -5.83 -11.53
CA GLU A 31 12.01 -4.83 -10.53
C GLU A 31 10.79 -4.23 -9.82
N ALA A 32 9.68 -4.04 -10.53
CA ALA A 32 8.44 -3.53 -9.97
C ALA A 32 7.83 -4.52 -8.97
N GLU A 33 7.76 -5.80 -9.33
CA GLU A 33 7.30 -6.89 -8.46
C GLU A 33 8.21 -7.03 -7.23
N ALA A 34 9.53 -7.05 -7.44
CA ALA A 34 10.49 -7.16 -6.34
C ALA A 34 10.35 -6.01 -5.34
N TRP A 35 10.07 -4.79 -5.81
CA TRP A 35 9.88 -3.65 -4.92
C TRP A 35 8.52 -3.66 -4.22
N ALA A 36 7.47 -4.03 -4.94
CA ALA A 36 6.11 -4.08 -4.41
C ALA A 36 5.98 -5.17 -3.32
N HIS A 37 6.59 -6.34 -3.54
CA HIS A 37 6.68 -7.42 -2.54
C HIS A 37 7.78 -7.21 -1.48
N GLY A 38 8.68 -6.26 -1.70
CA GLY A 38 9.74 -5.90 -0.77
C GLY A 38 9.34 -4.76 0.15
N SER A 39 9.95 -3.60 -0.05
CA SER A 39 9.77 -2.46 0.85
C SER A 39 8.32 -1.95 0.91
N ASP A 40 7.58 -1.98 -0.20
CA ASP A 40 6.19 -1.50 -0.17
C ASP A 40 5.31 -2.41 0.70
N GLU A 41 5.47 -3.73 0.60
CA GLU A 41 4.75 -4.70 1.43
C GLU A 41 5.15 -4.61 2.91
N ASN A 42 6.45 -4.52 3.21
CA ASN A 42 6.93 -4.34 4.58
C ASN A 42 6.34 -3.07 5.22
N ASN A 43 6.27 -1.98 4.45
CA ASN A 43 5.66 -0.74 4.91
C ASN A 43 4.14 -0.90 5.10
N ALA A 44 3.45 -1.61 4.20
CA ALA A 44 2.02 -1.89 4.31
C ALA A 44 1.71 -2.66 5.61
N GLN A 45 2.52 -3.66 5.97
CA GLN A 45 2.36 -4.41 7.21
C GLN A 45 2.54 -3.54 8.46
N ILE A 46 3.58 -2.69 8.47
CA ILE A 46 3.83 -1.75 9.59
C ILE A 46 2.67 -0.76 9.73
N ILE A 47 2.19 -0.20 8.62
CA ILE A 47 1.07 0.74 8.61
C ILE A 47 -0.23 0.03 9.05
N GLY A 48 -0.52 -1.15 8.52
CA GLY A 48 -1.70 -1.95 8.85
C GLY A 48 -1.76 -2.32 10.34
N ALA A 49 -0.62 -2.65 10.94
CA ALA A 49 -0.54 -2.89 12.39
C ALA A 49 -0.91 -1.65 13.24
N SER A 50 -0.84 -0.45 12.66
CA SER A 50 -1.24 0.80 13.31
C SER A 50 -2.66 1.26 12.96
N ALA A 51 -3.37 0.57 12.06
CA ALA A 51 -4.69 0.99 11.56
C ALA A 51 -5.73 1.15 12.68
N SER A 52 -5.68 0.29 13.71
CA SER A 52 -6.58 0.37 14.87
C SER A 52 -6.43 1.63 15.71
N ARG A 53 -5.38 2.44 15.48
CA ARG A 53 -5.16 3.72 16.16
C ARG A 53 -5.78 4.91 15.41
N ALA A 54 -6.32 4.70 14.21
CA ALA A 54 -7.00 5.75 13.45
C ALA A 54 -8.38 6.05 14.07
N ASP A 55 -8.79 7.32 14.01
CA ASP A 55 -10.14 7.74 14.42
C ASP A 55 -11.19 7.26 13.41
N PHE A 56 -10.81 7.15 12.14
CA PHE A 56 -11.68 6.72 11.05
C PHE A 56 -10.98 5.77 10.09
N THR A 57 -11.73 4.82 9.53
CA THR A 57 -11.29 3.96 8.43
C THR A 57 -12.23 4.13 7.24
N ILE A 58 -11.66 4.29 6.06
CA ILE A 58 -12.39 4.27 4.78
C ILE A 58 -11.96 3.02 4.04
N GLU A 59 -12.92 2.14 3.75
CA GLU A 59 -12.72 1.00 2.85
C GLU A 59 -12.92 1.46 1.40
N VAL A 60 -12.02 1.05 0.50
CA VAL A 60 -12.10 1.35 -0.93
C VAL A 60 -12.16 0.06 -1.73
N ASP A 61 -13.28 -0.12 -2.43
CA ASP A 61 -13.52 -1.20 -3.40
C ASP A 61 -12.83 -0.95 -4.76
#